data_AF-X1NJ50-F1
#
_entry.id   AF-X1NJ50-F1
#
_cell.length_a   1.000
_cell.length_b   1.000
_cell.length_c   1.000
_cell.angle_alpha   90.00
_cell.angle_beta   90.00
_cell.angle_gamma   90.00
#
_symmetry.space_group_name_H-M   'P 1'
#
loop_
_entity.id
_entity.type
_entity.pdbx_description
1 polymer ?
#
loop_
_entity_poly.entity_id
_entity_poly.type
_entity_poly.pdbx_seq_one_letter_code
_entity_poly.pdbx_strand_id
1 'polypeptide(L)' 'MKGQIKINPKTGIAYFPDNIRQEGFEGTVELLANAKTVTLFLPGASLEEIEQSLQIILDDIRLRMGKVGVEEE' A
#
# COMPACT_ATOMS: atom_id res chain seq x y z
N MET A 1 -5.69 7.09 -1.17
CA MET A 1 -5.55 7.58 -2.58
C MET A 1 -5.52 6.38 -3.51
N LYS A 2 -6.21 6.41 -4.66
CA LYS A 2 -6.14 5.34 -5.67
C LYS A 2 -5.30 5.81 -6.86
N GLY A 3 -4.17 5.16 -7.10
CA GLY A 3 -3.28 5.42 -8.23
C GLY A 3 -2.98 4.16 -9.02
N GLN A 4 -2.36 4.31 -10.19
CA GLN A 4 -1.84 3.20 -10.98
C GLN A 4 -0.36 3.42 -11.22
N ILE A 5 0.45 2.40 -10.96
CA ILE A 5 1.87 2.38 -11.32
C ILE A 5 2.02 1.38 -12.48
N LYS A 6 2.65 1.82 -13.57
CA LYS A 6 2.93 0.95 -14.72
C LYS A 6 4.26 0.24 -14.49
N ILE A 7 4.23 -1.09 -14.53
CA ILE A 7 5.42 -1.94 -14.56
C ILE A 7 5.79 -2.18 -16.02
N ASN A 8 7.05 -1.93 -16.38
CA ASN A 8 7.56 -2.27 -17.70
C ASN A 8 7.65 -3.81 -17.82
N PRO A 9 6.94 -4.45 -18.75
CA PRO A 9 6.87 -5.92 -18.80
C PRO A 9 8.18 -6.57 -19.27
N LYS A 10 9.10 -5.82 -19.90
CA LYS A 10 10.40 -6.34 -20.36
C LYS A 10 11.46 -6.27 -19.28
N THR A 11 11.44 -5.22 -18.46
CA THR A 11 12.49 -4.95 -17.47
C THR A 11 12.05 -5.18 -16.03
N GLY A 12 10.76 -5.29 -15.77
CA GLY A 12 10.19 -5.36 -14.41
C GLY A 12 10.26 -4.03 -13.64
N ILE A 13 10.76 -2.96 -14.26
CA ILE A 13 10.93 -1.66 -13.60
C ILE A 13 9.58 -0.95 -13.51
N ALA A 14 9.29 -0.40 -12.33
CA ALA A 14 8.16 0.49 -12.08
C ALA A 14 8.69 1.85 -11.61
N TYR A 15 8.04 2.93 -12.03
CA TYR A 15 8.38 4.29 -11.59
C TYR A 15 7.36 4.77 -10.57
N PHE A 16 7.84 5.17 -9.39
CA PHE A 16 7.01 5.83 -8.40
C PHE A 16 6.78 7.30 -8.82
N PRO A 17 5.52 7.76 -8.83
CA PRO A 17 5.22 9.16 -9.13
C PRO A 17 5.78 10.07 -8.03
N ASP A 18 6.09 11.32 -8.38
CA ASP A 18 6.81 12.26 -7.51
C ASP A 18 6.16 12.46 -6.15
N ASN A 19 4.82 12.46 -6.09
CA ASN A 19 4.09 12.58 -4.83
C ASN A 19 4.34 11.41 -3.88
N ILE A 20 4.56 10.20 -4.38
CA ILE A 20 4.91 9.04 -3.52
C ILE A 20 6.37 9.12 -3.09
N ARG A 21 7.25 9.58 -3.97
CA ARG A 21 8.67 9.77 -3.64
C ARG A 21 8.88 10.83 -2.56
N GLN A 22 8.09 11.90 -2.58
CA GLN A 22 8.12 12.96 -1.56
C GLN A 22 7.73 12.47 -0.16
N GLU A 23 7.00 11.35 -0.05
CA GLU A 23 6.67 10.69 1.22
C GLU A 23 7.84 9.82 1.75
N GLY A 24 9.00 9.85 1.10
CA GLY A 24 10.21 9.13 1.52
C GLY A 24 10.43 7.77 0.84
N PHE A 25 9.59 7.38 -0.12
CA PHE A 25 9.79 6.16 -0.93
C PHE A 25 10.87 6.36 -1.99
N GLU A 26 12.11 6.61 -1.55
CA GLU A 26 13.30 6.77 -2.37
C GLU A 26 14.39 5.76 -1.98
N GLY A 27 15.19 5.34 -2.96
CA GLY A 27 16.25 4.36 -2.73
C GLY A 27 15.70 2.95 -2.46
N THR A 28 16.20 2.30 -1.41
CA THR A 28 15.77 0.96 -1.01
C THR A 28 14.51 1.06 -0.14
N VAL A 29 13.50 0.27 -0.47
CA VAL A 29 12.27 0.10 0.33
C VAL A 29 12.13 -1.35 0.75
N GLU A 30 11.46 -1.58 1.86
CA GLU A 30 11.14 -2.93 2.33
C GLU A 30 9.74 -3.34 1.87
N LEU A 31 9.51 -4.65 1.80
CA LEU A 31 8.24 -5.17 1.30
C LEU A 31 7.81 -6.46 1.97
N LEU A 32 6.49 -6.63 2.04
CA LEU A 32 5.82 -7.89 2.34
C LEU A 32 4.88 -8.25 1.20
N ALA A 33 5.00 -9.46 0.68
CA ALA A 33 4.18 -9.94 -0.42
C ALA A 33 3.40 -11.20 -0.04
N ASN A 34 2.18 -11.32 -0.56
CA ASN A 34 1.41 -12.55 -0.56
C ASN A 34 0.92 -12.86 -1.98
N ALA A 35 0.06 -13.88 -2.13
CA ALA A 35 -0.41 -14.35 -3.42
C ALA A 35 -1.11 -13.29 -4.30
N LYS A 36 -1.60 -12.18 -3.72
CA LYS A 36 -2.41 -11.17 -4.43
C LYS A 36 -1.98 -9.73 -4.19
N THR A 37 -1.20 -9.46 -3.15
CA THR A 37 -0.89 -8.10 -2.70
C THR A 37 0.57 -7.99 -2.31
N VAL A 38 1.16 -6.83 -2.59
CA VAL A 38 2.45 -6.41 -2.05
C VAL A 38 2.26 -5.11 -1.27
N THR A 39 2.81 -5.07 -0.07
CA THR A 39 2.88 -3.87 0.77
C THR A 39 4.32 -3.39 0.76
N LEU A 40 4.53 -2.15 0.37
CA LEU A 40 5.83 -1.46 0.41
C LEU A 40 5.84 -0.51 1.59
N PHE A 41 6.96 -0.44 2.32
CA PHE A 41 7.11 0.44 3.47
C PHE A 41 8.54 0.95 3.59
N LEU A 42 8.71 2.03 4.37
CA LEU A 42 10.01 2.64 4.60
C LEU A 42 10.90 1.69 5.42
N PRO A 43 12.21 1.64 5.13
CA PRO A 43 13.13 0.80 5.87
C PRO A 43 13.09 1.07 7.38
N GLY A 44 13.14 0.00 8.18
CA GLY A 44 13.13 0.10 9.64
C GLY A 44 11.77 0.39 10.29
N ALA A 45 10.69 0.47 9.51
CA ALA A 45 9.33 0.51 10.08
C ALA A 45 9.05 -0.79 10.86
N SER A 46 8.47 -0.64 12.05
CA SER A 46 8.05 -1.77 12.88
C SER A 46 6.81 -2.47 12.30
N LEU A 47 6.59 -3.73 12.67
CA LEU A 47 5.41 -4.47 12.22
C LEU A 47 4.12 -3.85 12.76
N GLU A 48 4.17 -3.25 13.95
CA GLU A 48 3.05 -2.54 14.58
C GLU A 48 2.68 -1.27 13.80
N GLU A 49 3.66 -0.47 13.35
CA GLU A 49 3.41 0.71 12.51
C GLU A 49 2.85 0.32 11.14
N ILE A 50 3.36 -0.78 10.57
CA ILE A 50 2.87 -1.33 9.30
C ILE A 50 1.42 -1.81 9.45
N GLU A 51 1.10 -2.54 10.52
CA GLU A 51 -0.25 -3.02 10.82
C GLU A 51 -1.24 -1.86 10.96
N GLN A 52 -0.91 -0.84 11.74
CA GLN A 52 -1.76 0.35 11.91
C GLN A 52 -2.02 1.07 10.58
N SER A 53 -0.98 1.21 9.75
CA SER A 53 -1.09 1.82 8.43
C SER A 53 -1.98 0.99 7.49
N LEU A 54 -1.84 -0.34 7.51
CA LEU A 54 -2.66 -1.25 6.73
C LEU A 54 -4.11 -1.27 7.18
N GLN A 55 -4.38 -1.09 8.48
CA GLN A 55 -5.73 -1.01 9.02
C GLN A 55 -6.49 0.19 8.42
N ILE A 56 -5.84 1.35 8.29
CA ILE A 56 -6.43 2.53 7.64
C ILE A 56 -6.79 2.24 6.18
N ILE A 57 -5.91 1.58 5.43
CA ILE A 57 -6.17 1.19 4.05
C ILE A 57 -7.32 0.19 3.96
N LEU A 58 -7.36 -0.78 4.87
CA LEU A 58 -8.42 -1.78 4.93
C LEU A 58 -9.79 -1.14 5.21
N ASP A 59 -9.84 -0.15 6.10
CA ASP A 59 -11.07 0.58 6.42
C ASP A 59 -11.55 1.45 5.25
N ASP A 60 -10.64 2.10 4.51
CA ASP A 60 -10.98 2.80 3.26
C ASP A 60 -11.51 1.83 2.19
N ILE A 61 -10.92 0.63 2.08
CA ILE A 61 -11.43 -0.42 1.17
C ILE A 61 -12.84 -0.85 1.60
N ARG A 62 -13.06 -1.14 2.88
CA ARG A 62 -14.37 -1.53 3.42
C ARG A 62 -15.42 -0.46 3.16
N LEU A 63 -15.07 0.81 3.37
CA LEU A 63 -15.93 1.95 3.08
C LEU A 63 -16.33 1.99 1.60
N ARG A 64 -15.36 1.87 0.69
CA ARG A 64 -15.61 1.84 -0.77
C ARG A 64 -16.43 0.63 -1.23
N MET A 65 -16.36 -0.48 -0.49
CA MET A 65 -17.20 -1.66 -0.74
C MET A 65 -18.64 -1.49 -0.19
N GLY A 66 -18.95 -0.39 0.51
CA GLY A 66 -20.24 -0.21 1.17
C GLY A 66 -20.42 -1.09 2.42
N LYS A 67 -19.32 -1.54 3.03
CA LYS A 67 -19.33 -2.45 4.20
C LYS A 67 -19.23 -1.75 5.55
N VAL A 68 -19.26 -0.42 5.58
CA VAL A 68 -19.24 0.37 6.84
C VAL A 68 -20.68 0.73 7.17
N GLY A 69 -21.23 0.11 8.22
CA GLY A 69 -22.61 0.31 8.68
C GLY A 69 -23.49 -0.95 8.78
N VAL A 70 -22.95 -2.15 8.49
CA VAL A 70 -23.64 -3.40 8.82
C VAL A 70 -23.15 -3.82 10.21
N GLU A 71 -23.75 -3.24 11.24
CA GLU A 71 -23.89 -3.97 12.50
C GLU A 71 -24.74 -5.20 12.15
N GLU A 72 -24.16 -6.39 12.23
CA GLU A 72 -24.94 -7.63 12.18
C GLU A 72 -25.85 -7.62 13.41
N GLU A 73 -27.15 -7.35 13.20
CA GLU A 73 -28.24 -7.61 14.16
C GLU A 73 -28.38 -9.12 14.42
#